data_AF-A0A1A8PND2-F1
#
_entry.id   AF-A0A1A8PND2-F1
#
_cell.length_a   1.000
_cell.length_b   1.000
_cell.length_c   1.000
_cell.angle_alpha   90.00
_cell.angle_beta   90.00
_cell.angle_gamma   90.00
#
_symmetry.space_group_name_H-M   'P 1'
#
loop_
_entity.id
_entity.type
_entity.pdbx_description
1 polymer ?
#
loop_
_entity_poly.entity_id
_entity_poly.type
_entity_poly.pdbx_seq_one_letter_code
_entity_poly.pdbx_strand_id
1 'polypeptide(L)'
;VFNEDGTVRYFIDASQEDHRSWMTYIKCARNEQEQNLEVVQIGSSIFYKAVETIPPDQELLVWYGNTHNTFLGIPGVPGTDEELQKKSRNDDLHSSDGPSSCSP
;
A
#
# COMPACT_ATOMS: atom_id res chain seq x y z
N VAL A 1 -13.37 6.88 7.48
CA VAL A 1 -14.05 5.63 7.88
C VAL A 1 -15.16 5.37 6.89
N PHE A 2 -15.26 4.15 6.38
CA PHE A 2 -16.21 3.76 5.35
C PHE A 2 -17.37 2.95 5.92
N ASN A 3 -18.50 2.97 5.22
CA ASN A 3 -19.58 2.01 5.38
C ASN A 3 -19.23 0.67 4.71
N GLU A 4 -20.05 -0.35 4.95
CA GLU A 4 -19.92 -1.67 4.28
C GLU A 4 -20.11 -1.58 2.76
N ASP A 5 -20.86 -0.58 2.28
CA ASP A 5 -21.06 -0.29 0.86
C ASP A 5 -19.92 0.53 0.22
N GLY A 6 -18.85 0.82 0.99
CA GLY A 6 -17.69 1.58 0.53
C GLY A 6 -17.86 3.10 0.53
N THR A 7 -19.04 3.62 0.87
CA THR A 7 -19.26 5.07 0.98
C THR A 7 -18.58 5.64 2.22
N VAL A 8 -18.22 6.93 2.20
CA VAL A 8 -17.64 7.61 3.37
C VAL A 8 -18.70 7.76 4.46
N ARG A 9 -18.42 7.25 5.66
CA ARG A 9 -19.28 7.43 6.84
C ARG A 9 -18.94 8.70 7.61
N TYR A 10 -17.67 8.86 8.00
CA TYR A 10 -17.14 10.06 8.67
C TYR A 10 -15.61 10.11 8.59
N PHE A 11 -15.06 11.29 8.89
CA PHE A 11 -13.63 11.53 9.05
C PHE A 11 -13.24 11.49 10.53
N ILE A 12 -12.03 11.01 10.81
CA ILE A 12 -11.42 11.09 12.12
C ILE A 12 -10.43 12.24 12.06
N ASP A 13 -10.66 13.28 12.85
CA ASP A 13 -9.74 14.41 12.99
C ASP A 13 -9.07 14.32 14.37
N ALA A 14 -7.76 14.12 14.35
CA ALA A 14 -6.94 14.05 15.55
C ALA A 14 -6.02 15.27 15.69
N SER A 15 -6.35 16.39 15.04
CA SER A 15 -5.60 17.64 15.14
C SER A 15 -5.64 18.26 16.54
N GLN A 16 -6.77 18.09 17.25
CA GLN A 16 -7.01 18.63 18.59
C GLN A 16 -6.23 17.87 19.67
N GLU A 17 -5.54 18.60 20.54
CA GLU A 17 -4.66 18.03 21.57
C GLU A 17 -5.41 17.07 22.51
N ASP A 18 -6.62 17.40 22.91
CA ASP A 18 -7.45 16.58 23.82
C ASP A 18 -7.87 15.22 23.23
N HIS A 19 -7.68 15.04 21.91
CA HIS A 19 -8.03 13.82 21.18
C HIS A 19 -6.83 13.13 20.53
N ARG A 20 -5.61 13.60 20.80
CA ARG A 20 -4.40 13.00 20.23
C ARG A 20 -4.06 11.68 20.89
N SER A 21 -4.02 10.63 20.07
CA SER A 21 -3.44 9.34 20.42
C SER A 21 -1.99 9.26 19.95
N TRP A 22 -1.21 8.33 20.52
CA TRP A 22 0.15 7.99 20.07
C TRP A 22 0.22 7.72 18.56
N MET A 23 -0.88 7.20 17.97
CA MET A 23 -1.00 6.94 16.53
C MET A 23 -0.82 8.20 15.67
N THR A 24 -1.09 9.40 16.21
CA THR A 24 -0.93 10.67 15.48
C THR A 24 0.53 11.07 15.23
N TYR A 25 1.47 10.45 15.93
CA TYR A 25 2.91 10.68 15.77
C TYR A 25 3.56 9.72 14.76
N ILE A 26 2.85 8.68 14.33
CA ILE A 26 3.34 7.74 13.33
C ILE A 26 3.36 8.43 11.97
N LYS A 27 4.51 8.35 11.29
CA LYS A 27 4.67 8.97 9.98
C LYS A 27 4.19 8.05 8.87
N CYS A 28 3.84 8.64 7.74
CA CYS A 28 3.56 7.88 6.54
C CYS A 28 4.85 7.25 5.99
N ALA A 29 4.77 5.99 5.57
CA ALA A 29 5.80 5.40 4.72
C ALA A 29 5.85 6.13 3.37
N ARG A 30 7.05 6.34 2.83
CA ARG A 30 7.29 7.02 1.53
C ARG A 30 7.34 6.04 0.37
N ASN A 31 7.57 4.76 0.65
CA ASN A 31 7.66 3.68 -0.31
C ASN A 31 7.37 2.35 0.40
N GLU A 32 7.12 1.29 -0.39
CA GLU A 32 6.81 -0.04 0.13
C GLU A 32 7.97 -0.67 0.91
N GLN A 33 9.22 -0.30 0.62
CA GLN A 33 10.39 -0.90 1.27
C GLN A 33 10.54 -0.51 2.74
N GLU A 34 10.04 0.66 3.14
CA GLU A 34 10.10 1.14 4.52
C GLU A 34 8.78 0.98 5.28
N GLN A 35 7.71 0.52 4.61
CA GLN A 35 6.41 0.33 5.24
C GLN A 35 6.43 -0.89 6.16
N ASN A 36 6.12 -0.68 7.44
CA ASN A 36 5.97 -1.77 8.41
C ASN A 36 4.61 -1.80 9.12
N LEU A 37 3.76 -0.79 8.87
CA LEU A 37 2.37 -0.75 9.30
C LEU A 37 1.42 -0.55 8.10
N GLU A 38 0.24 -1.16 8.18
CA GLU A 38 -0.89 -0.90 7.29
C GLU A 38 -2.10 -0.35 8.05
N VAL A 39 -2.84 0.57 7.43
CA VAL A 39 -4.13 1.03 7.95
C VAL A 39 -5.22 0.01 7.63
N VAL A 40 -5.89 -0.51 8.65
CA VAL A 40 -7.05 -1.40 8.50
C VAL A 40 -8.27 -0.86 9.24
N GLN A 41 -9.45 -1.00 8.62
CA GLN A 41 -10.71 -0.71 9.27
C GLN A 41 -11.37 -2.01 9.75
N ILE A 42 -11.76 -2.05 11.02
CA ILE A 42 -12.56 -3.15 11.59
C ILE A 42 -13.79 -2.53 12.24
N GLY A 43 -14.96 -2.81 11.67
CA GLY A 43 -16.21 -2.13 12.04
C GLY A 43 -16.10 -0.63 11.80
N SER A 44 -16.28 0.16 12.86
CA SER A 44 -16.21 1.63 12.86
C SER A 44 -14.85 2.19 13.30
N SER A 45 -13.89 1.32 13.61
CA SER A 45 -12.59 1.70 14.19
C SER A 45 -11.45 1.51 13.21
N ILE A 46 -10.43 2.35 13.33
CA ILE A 46 -9.19 2.31 12.53
C ILE A 46 -8.07 1.74 13.39
N PHE A 47 -7.33 0.80 12.83
CA PHE A 47 -6.20 0.15 13.46
C PHE A 47 -4.98 0.26 12.56
N TYR A 48 -3.81 0.30 13.18
CA TYR A 48 -2.55 0.07 12.48
C TYR A 48 -2.10 -1.34 12.76
N LYS A 49 -2.00 -2.14 11.70
CA LYS A 49 -1.59 -3.54 11.78
C LYS A 49 -0.15 -3.65 11.30
N ALA A 50 0.68 -4.35 12.07
CA ALA A 50 2.02 -4.70 11.60
C ALA A 50 1.92 -5.69 10.43
N VAL A 51 2.62 -5.39 9.34
CA VAL A 51 2.70 -6.27 8.17
C VAL A 51 3.89 -7.23 8.25
N GLU A 52 4.82 -6.95 9.16
CA GLU A 52 6.01 -7.74 9.44
C GLU A 52 6.44 -7.61 10.91
N THR A 53 7.42 -8.39 11.33
CA THR A 53 8.04 -8.24 12.64
C THR A 53 8.85 -6.94 12.66
N ILE A 54 8.55 -6.05 13.62
CA ILE A 54 9.27 -4.78 13.79
C ILE A 54 10.31 -4.95 14.92
N PRO A 55 11.62 -4.95 14.61
CA PRO A 55 12.68 -4.96 15.61
C PRO A 55 12.64 -3.73 16.53
N PRO A 56 13.27 -3.80 17.71
CA PRO A 56 13.48 -2.63 18.55
C PRO A 56 14.17 -1.49 17.78
N ASP A 57 13.90 -0.26 18.19
CA ASP A 57 14.50 0.97 17.67
C ASP A 57 14.23 1.28 16.18
N GLN A 58 13.30 0.57 15.54
CA GLN A 58 12.81 0.92 14.21
C GLN A 58 11.63 1.91 14.27
N GLU A 59 11.62 2.86 13.33
CA GLU A 59 10.52 3.81 13.18
C GLU A 59 9.27 3.12 12.63
N LEU A 60 8.12 3.42 13.23
CA LEU A 60 6.83 2.98 12.75
C LEU A 60 6.41 3.83 11.55
N LEU A 61 6.20 3.18 10.41
CA LEU A 61 5.86 3.82 9.14
C LEU A 61 4.64 3.17 8.51
N VAL A 62 3.58 3.96 8.36
CA VAL A 62 2.25 3.47 7.97
C VAL A 62 1.87 3.90 6.56
N TRP A 63 1.20 3.02 5.83
CA TRP A 63 0.52 3.39 4.58
C TRP A 63 -0.82 2.67 4.45
N TYR A 64 -1.61 3.07 3.46
CA TYR A 64 -2.83 2.35 3.10
C TYR A 64 -2.48 1.03 2.45
N GLY A 65 -3.24 -0.03 2.75
CA GLY A 65 -3.05 -1.32 2.10
C GLY A 65 -3.29 -1.24 0.59
N ASN A 66 -2.53 -2.01 -0.18
CA ASN A 66 -2.65 -2.03 -1.64
C ASN A 66 -3.78 -2.99 -2.03
N THR A 67 -4.99 -2.48 -2.24
CA THR A 67 -6.08 -3.28 -2.84
C THR A 67 -6.34 -2.83 -4.26
N HIS A 68 -6.49 -3.80 -5.16
CA HIS A 68 -6.54 -3.63 -6.62
C HIS A 68 -7.61 -2.65 -7.16
N ASN A 69 -8.48 -2.11 -6.31
CA ASN A 69 -9.56 -1.20 -6.70
C ASN A 69 -9.73 -0.01 -5.73
N THR A 70 -8.65 0.39 -5.07
CA THR A 70 -8.65 1.52 -4.14
C THR A 70 -7.51 2.49 -4.38
N PHE A 71 -7.81 3.78 -4.45
CA PHE A 71 -6.81 4.84 -4.31
C PHE A 71 -6.72 5.26 -2.84
N LEU A 72 -5.55 5.13 -2.21
CA LEU A 72 -5.37 5.44 -0.77
C LEU A 72 -6.35 4.67 0.14
N GLY A 73 -6.73 3.45 -0.22
CA GLY A 73 -7.73 2.66 0.51
C GLY A 73 -9.18 3.14 0.34
N ILE A 74 -9.45 4.10 -0.56
CA ILE A 74 -10.81 4.57 -0.90
C ILE A 74 -11.42 3.67 -1.99
N PRO A 75 -12.53 2.95 -1.72
CA PRO A 75 -13.19 2.11 -2.71
C PRO A 75 -13.73 2.92 -3.91
N GLY A 76 -13.60 2.37 -5.12
CA GLY A 76 -14.22 2.93 -6.33
C GLY A 76 -13.44 4.06 -7.00
N VAL A 77 -12.26 4.40 -6.47
CA VAL A 77 -11.28 5.23 -7.16
C VAL A 77 -10.20 4.30 -7.74
N PRO A 78 -10.02 4.25 -9.07
CA PRO A 78 -8.99 3.42 -9.68
C PRO A 78 -7.61 3.74 -9.10
N GLY A 79 -6.91 2.73 -8.58
CA GLY A 79 -5.53 2.87 -8.15
C GLY A 79 -4.61 3.09 -9.36
N THR A 80 -3.50 3.81 -9.17
CA THR A 80 -2.54 4.14 -10.24
C THR A 80 -1.63 2.96 -10.65
N ASP A 81 -1.81 1.79 -10.04
CA ASP A 81 -0.87 0.65 -10.15
C ASP A 81 -1.02 -0.18 -11.43
N GLU A 82 -1.98 0.14 -12.31
CA GLU A 82 -2.14 -0.57 -13.58
C GLU A 82 -0.92 -0.44 -14.51
N GLU A 83 -0.02 0.54 -14.30
CA GLU A 83 1.11 0.79 -15.19
C GLU A 83 2.44 0.11 -14.78
N LEU A 84 2.63 -0.25 -13.50
CA LEU A 84 3.91 -0.80 -13.02
C LEU A 84 4.04 -2.32 -13.18
N GLN A 85 2.94 -3.09 -13.06
CA GLN A 85 3.00 -4.55 -13.25
C GLN A 85 3.20 -4.98 -14.71
N LYS A 86 2.90 -4.10 -15.67
CA LYS A 86 3.06 -4.41 -17.10
C LYS A 86 4.50 -4.29 -17.59
N LYS A 87 5.39 -3.64 -16.82
CA LYS A 87 6.81 -3.49 -17.18
C LYS A 87 7.65 -4.70 -16.76
N SER A 88 7.34 -5.32 -15.61
CA SER A 88 8.10 -6.51 -15.16
C SER A 88 7.79 -7.80 -15.94
N ARG A 89 6.68 -7.88 -16.68
CA ARG A 89 6.35 -9.05 -17.51
C ARG A 89 6.92 -9.00 -18.93
N ASN A 90 7.39 -7.84 -19.39
CA ASN A 90 7.83 -7.65 -20.76
C ASN A 90 9.35 -7.77 -20.95
N ASP A 91 10.16 -7.70 -19.89
CA ASP A 91 11.63 -7.81 -19.98
C ASP A 91 12.16 -9.25 -19.97
N ASP A 92 11.33 -10.26 -19.69
CA ASP A 92 11.73 -11.69 -19.67
C ASP A 92 11.57 -12.43 -21.01
N LEU A 93 11.09 -11.76 -22.07
CA LEU A 93 10.82 -12.42 -23.36
C LEU A 93 11.52 -11.74 -24.54
N HIS A 94 12.80 -11.41 -24.44
CA HIS A 94 13.66 -11.14 -25.61
C HIS A 94 15.14 -11.39 -25.26
N SER A 95 15.56 -12.65 -25.10
CA SER A 95 16.98 -13.02 -25.11
C SER A 95 17.18 -14.51 -25.42
N SER A 96 16.86 -14.92 -26.64
CA SER A 96 17.57 -16.03 -27.30
C SER A 96 17.17 -16.08 -28.76
N ASP A 97 17.91 -15.37 -29.62
CA ASP A 97 18.18 -15.85 -30.97
C ASP A 97 19.44 -15.12 -31.48
N GLY A 98 20.55 -15.84 -31.46
CA GLY A 98 21.81 -15.50 -32.14
C GLY A 98 22.26 -16.70 -32.98
N PRO A 99 22.93 -16.50 -34.13
CA PRO A 99 22.54 -17.21 -35.35
C PRO A 99 23.58 -18.21 -35.90
N SER A 100 23.07 -19.09 -36.78
CA SER A 100 23.72 -19.66 -37.99
C SER A 100 24.87 -20.67 -37.86
N SER A 101 24.73 -21.83 -38.51
CA SER A 101 25.38 -22.08 -39.82
C SER A 101 25.17 -23.50 -40.41
N CYS A 102 24.84 -23.49 -41.71
CA CYS A 102 25.10 -24.40 -42.84
C CYS A 102 25.44 -25.90 -42.66
N SER A 103 24.63 -26.74 -43.32
CA SER A 103 24.89 -27.68 -44.46
C SER A 103 26.14 -28.62 -44.44
N PRO A 104 26.19 -29.73 -45.23
CA PRO A 104 25.71 -29.93 -46.61
C PRO A 104 24.39 -30.67 -46.76
#